data_AF-A0A0G2JAC1-F1
#
_entry.id   AF-A0A0G2JAC1-F1
#
_cell.length_a   1.000
_cell.length_b   1.000
_cell.length_c   1.000
_cell.angle_alpha   90.00
_cell.angle_beta   90.00
_cell.angle_gamma   90.00
#
_symmetry.space_group_name_H-M   'P 1'
#
loop_
_entity.id
_entity.type
_entity.pdbx_description
1 polymer ?
#
loop_
_entity_poly.entity_id
_entity_poly.type
_entity_poly.pdbx_seq_one_letter_code
_entity_poly.pdbx_strand_id
1 'polypeptide(L)'
;MSLSHAIYHGSQIPNGKQLTHKSNASLDEESTALAEKYVGVNSVKPILSEFVKNPDLFRSLYEVFEHHMSLVKSRSQALGDGQITVYDKALLELADRGSKTYNMGAIQLFLDEVMGMKGAEAADLEALVVKHVAVKSLLVNVSRTNVEEATASIPAIPEKKATNGKAQAHMDKNDPTNNAKELKVIKDSLSRILATFSNAQREYKLISDSDVVAKSRAAKFLRDTAENALNYLHARKMEHDMVPKLEAAFQMAKEKAITLSGGRKRPFEIYEVGCSRRRPSSSSSSSQYARRSSQSHSYRVSRPRGDCYRPY
;
A
#
# COMPACT_ATOMS: atom_id res chain seq x y z
N MET A 1 -9.64 9.18 -73.52
CA MET A 1 -8.62 9.73 -72.61
C MET A 1 -9.10 9.55 -71.18
N SER A 2 -8.22 9.02 -70.35
CA SER A 2 -8.43 8.64 -68.95
C SER A 2 -8.45 9.87 -68.02
N LEU A 3 -9.24 9.83 -66.93
CA LEU A 3 -8.76 9.86 -65.53
C LEU A 3 -9.90 10.14 -64.52
N SER A 4 -10.27 9.06 -63.83
CA SER A 4 -10.36 8.91 -62.37
C SER A 4 -11.02 10.00 -61.50
N HIS A 5 -12.12 9.63 -60.83
CA HIS A 5 -12.42 10.13 -59.48
C HIS A 5 -13.01 9.02 -58.59
N ALA A 6 -12.51 8.99 -57.37
CA ALA A 6 -12.49 7.86 -56.45
C ALA A 6 -13.78 7.67 -55.65
N ILE A 7 -14.04 6.40 -55.33
CA ILE A 7 -15.14 5.91 -54.49
C ILE A 7 -14.82 6.20 -53.02
N TYR A 8 -15.71 6.95 -52.36
CA TYR A 8 -15.78 7.04 -50.90
C TYR A 8 -16.50 5.79 -50.36
N HIS A 9 -15.77 4.89 -49.72
CA HIS A 9 -16.34 3.90 -48.83
C HIS A 9 -16.09 4.30 -47.38
N GLY A 10 -17.17 4.36 -46.60
CA GLY A 10 -17.15 4.74 -45.19
C GLY A 10 -16.34 3.79 -44.33
N SER A 11 -15.41 4.35 -43.57
CA SER A 11 -14.71 3.66 -42.49
C SER A 11 -15.59 3.55 -41.25
N GLN A 12 -15.92 2.31 -40.91
CA GLN A 12 -16.40 1.92 -39.59
C GLN A 12 -15.30 2.17 -38.53
N ILE A 13 -15.71 2.65 -37.36
CA ILE A 13 -14.90 2.70 -36.14
C ILE A 13 -14.87 1.29 -35.52
N PRO A 14 -13.74 0.84 -34.95
CA PRO A 14 -13.80 0.46 -33.55
C PRO A 14 -12.66 1.06 -32.71
N ASN A 15 -13.11 1.73 -31.65
CA ASN A 15 -12.37 2.29 -30.53
C ASN A 15 -11.64 1.22 -29.69
N GLY A 16 -10.52 1.61 -29.09
CA GLY A 16 -10.24 1.30 -27.68
C GLY A 16 -9.03 0.43 -27.32
N LYS A 17 -8.40 -0.30 -28.25
CA LYS A 17 -7.30 -1.24 -27.90
C LYS A 17 -5.89 -0.82 -28.32
N GLN A 18 -5.75 0.19 -29.17
CA GLN A 18 -4.45 0.52 -29.79
C GLN A 18 -3.57 1.47 -28.97
N LEU A 19 -4.13 2.21 -28.01
CA LEU A 19 -3.37 3.20 -27.23
C LEU A 19 -2.54 2.56 -26.10
N THR A 20 -3.01 1.47 -25.51
CA THR A 20 -2.30 0.76 -24.42
C THR A 20 -1.11 -0.06 -24.93
N HIS A 21 -1.22 -0.65 -26.13
CA HIS A 21 -0.13 -1.45 -26.69
C HIS A 21 1.11 -0.60 -27.04
N LYS A 22 0.93 0.63 -27.52
CA LYS A 22 2.07 1.51 -27.87
C LYS A 22 2.79 2.05 -26.64
N SER A 23 2.06 2.42 -25.58
CA SER A 23 2.68 2.85 -24.33
C SER A 23 3.41 1.72 -23.64
N ASN A 24 2.85 0.51 -23.63
CA ASN A 24 3.49 -0.64 -23.00
C ASN A 24 4.75 -1.08 -23.77
N ALA A 25 4.73 -1.05 -25.11
CA ALA A 25 5.93 -1.32 -25.90
C ALA A 25 7.08 -0.34 -25.59
N SER A 26 6.76 0.95 -25.38
CA SER A 26 7.75 1.95 -24.99
C SER A 26 8.34 1.71 -23.59
N LEU A 27 7.53 1.23 -22.64
CA LEU A 27 8.01 0.94 -21.28
C LEU A 27 8.80 -0.37 -21.20
N ASP A 28 8.44 -1.35 -22.03
CA ASP A 28 9.19 -2.61 -22.17
C ASP A 28 10.56 -2.36 -22.83
N GLU A 29 10.64 -1.44 -23.78
CA GLU A 29 11.91 -0.98 -24.35
C GLU A 29 12.77 -0.24 -23.31
N GLU A 30 12.14 0.59 -22.46
CA GLU A 30 12.82 1.26 -21.35
C GLU A 30 13.35 0.27 -20.30
N SER A 31 12.59 -0.77 -19.95
CA SER A 31 13.05 -1.82 -19.02
C SER A 31 14.24 -2.59 -19.59
N THR A 32 14.19 -2.89 -20.89
CA THR A 32 15.27 -3.59 -21.59
C THR A 32 16.54 -2.76 -21.61
N ALA A 33 16.44 -1.48 -22.00
CA ALA A 33 17.59 -0.56 -22.02
C ALA A 33 18.19 -0.37 -20.61
N LEU A 34 17.34 -0.33 -19.58
CA LEU A 34 17.79 -0.25 -18.20
C LEU A 34 18.50 -1.54 -17.76
N ALA A 35 17.96 -2.71 -18.11
CA ALA A 35 18.63 -3.98 -17.84
C ALA A 35 20.02 -4.01 -18.50
N GLU A 36 20.13 -3.65 -19.78
CA GLU A 36 21.40 -3.60 -20.51
C GLU A 36 22.46 -2.73 -19.84
N LYS A 37 22.05 -1.56 -19.31
CA LYS A 37 22.95 -0.68 -18.53
C LYS A 37 23.58 -1.41 -17.34
N TYR A 38 22.83 -2.28 -16.66
CA TYR A 38 23.28 -3.00 -15.47
C TYR A 38 23.89 -4.38 -15.79
N VAL A 39 23.68 -4.92 -17.00
CA VAL A 39 24.42 -6.11 -17.52
C VAL A 39 25.91 -5.80 -17.65
N GLY A 40 26.27 -4.60 -18.11
CA GLY A 40 27.65 -4.19 -18.38
C GLY A 40 28.45 -3.69 -17.18
N VAL A 41 27.87 -3.67 -15.97
CA VAL A 41 28.55 -3.16 -14.77
C VAL A 41 29.55 -4.20 -14.26
N ASN A 42 30.75 -4.18 -14.82
CA ASN A 42 31.88 -4.99 -14.35
C ASN A 42 32.55 -4.41 -13.08
N SER A 43 32.17 -3.19 -12.67
CA SER A 43 32.65 -2.53 -11.45
C SER A 43 31.51 -2.49 -10.44
N VAL A 44 31.52 -3.47 -9.54
CA VAL A 44 30.66 -3.53 -8.36
C VAL A 44 30.89 -2.25 -7.57
N LYS A 45 29.82 -1.48 -7.26
CA LYS A 45 29.95 -0.28 -6.42
C LYS A 45 30.75 -0.59 -5.14
N PRO A 46 31.54 0.35 -4.60
CA PRO A 46 32.32 0.15 -3.38
C PRO A 46 31.49 -0.43 -2.25
N ILE A 47 30.23 0.03 -2.14
CA ILE A 47 29.26 -0.46 -1.18
C ILE A 47 28.99 -1.96 -1.28
N LEU A 48 28.78 -2.49 -2.48
CA LEU A 48 28.59 -3.92 -2.69
C LEU A 48 29.91 -4.69 -2.49
N SER A 49 31.05 -4.08 -2.80
CA SER A 49 32.36 -4.68 -2.54
C SER A 49 32.64 -4.87 -1.04
N GLU A 50 32.12 -3.96 -0.21
CA GLU A 50 32.20 -4.04 1.26
C GLU A 50 31.27 -5.10 1.82
N PHE A 51 30.06 -5.21 1.26
CA PHE A 51 29.11 -6.26 1.63
C PHE A 51 29.60 -7.65 1.25
N VAL A 52 30.19 -7.84 0.07
CA VAL A 52 30.78 -9.13 -0.32
C VAL A 52 31.90 -9.56 0.63
N LYS A 53 32.59 -8.61 1.29
CA LYS A 53 33.59 -8.93 2.34
C LYS A 53 32.96 -9.40 3.65
N ASN A 54 31.70 -9.06 3.92
CA ASN A 54 30.97 -9.47 5.11
C ASN A 54 29.84 -10.46 4.74
N PRO A 55 30.07 -11.79 4.84
CA PRO A 55 29.15 -12.80 4.33
C PRO A 55 27.76 -12.76 4.99
N ASP A 56 27.67 -12.37 6.26
CA ASP A 56 26.39 -12.30 6.98
C ASP A 56 25.53 -11.12 6.50
N LEU A 57 26.15 -9.97 6.27
CA LEU A 57 25.49 -8.80 5.69
C LEU A 57 25.07 -9.07 4.24
N PHE A 58 25.94 -9.70 3.45
CA PHE A 58 25.62 -10.07 2.08
C PHE A 58 24.46 -11.08 2.02
N ARG A 59 24.45 -12.09 2.90
CA ARG A 59 23.33 -13.05 2.99
C ARG A 59 22.02 -12.33 3.32
N SER A 60 22.05 -11.43 4.28
CA SER A 60 20.89 -10.63 4.68
C SER A 60 20.35 -9.76 3.55
N LEU A 61 21.25 -9.08 2.82
CA LEU A 61 20.90 -8.30 1.63
C LEU A 61 20.30 -9.20 0.53
N TYR A 62 20.89 -10.37 0.32
CA TYR A 62 20.41 -11.30 -0.69
C TYR A 62 19.03 -11.87 -0.34
N GLU A 63 18.77 -12.19 0.92
CA GLU A 63 17.45 -12.62 1.40
C GLU A 63 16.36 -11.55 1.23
N VAL A 64 16.73 -10.28 1.30
CA VAL A 64 15.86 -9.13 1.00
C VAL A 64 15.57 -9.07 -0.50
N PHE A 65 16.62 -9.16 -1.31
CA PHE A 65 16.54 -9.13 -2.77
C PHE A 65 15.66 -10.26 -3.31
N GLU A 66 15.89 -11.50 -2.86
CA GLU A 66 15.09 -12.68 -3.22
C GLU A 66 13.62 -12.51 -2.83
N HIS A 67 13.35 -11.93 -1.66
CA HIS A 67 11.98 -11.67 -1.23
C HIS A 67 11.27 -10.66 -2.15
N HIS A 68 11.94 -9.54 -2.48
CA HIS A 68 11.42 -8.58 -3.46
C HIS A 68 11.14 -9.26 -4.80
N MET A 69 12.07 -10.09 -5.28
CA MET A 69 11.90 -10.80 -6.54
C MET A 69 10.74 -11.79 -6.53
N SER A 70 10.53 -12.51 -5.43
CA SER A 70 9.36 -13.37 -5.25
C SER A 70 8.05 -12.58 -5.31
N LEU A 71 7.99 -11.41 -4.66
CA LEU A 71 6.81 -10.54 -4.71
C LEU A 71 6.55 -10.03 -6.13
N VAL A 72 7.58 -9.56 -6.83
CA VAL A 72 7.47 -9.12 -8.23
C VAL A 72 6.96 -10.24 -9.13
N LYS A 73 7.50 -11.46 -9.01
CA LYS A 73 7.07 -12.64 -9.79
C LYS A 73 5.62 -13.05 -9.52
N SER A 74 5.10 -12.79 -8.32
CA SER A 74 3.70 -13.11 -7.95
C SER A 74 2.65 -12.17 -8.55
N ARG A 75 3.08 -11.03 -9.12
CA ARG A 75 2.20 -9.99 -9.66
C ARG A 75 2.05 -10.10 -11.18
N SER A 76 1.11 -9.35 -11.74
CA SER A 76 1.00 -9.21 -13.19
C SER A 76 2.29 -8.58 -13.76
N GLN A 77 2.82 -9.20 -14.82
CA GLN A 77 4.03 -8.76 -15.52
C GLN A 77 3.75 -7.69 -16.60
N ALA A 78 2.47 -7.35 -16.80
CA ALA A 78 2.06 -6.27 -17.69
C ALA A 78 2.20 -4.93 -16.97
N LEU A 79 3.07 -4.05 -17.46
CA LEU A 79 3.28 -2.72 -16.89
C LEU A 79 1.99 -1.87 -16.90
N GLY A 80 1.10 -2.11 -17.87
CA GLY A 80 -0.20 -1.45 -17.96
C GLY A 80 -1.13 -1.72 -16.76
N ASP A 81 -0.90 -2.81 -16.02
CA ASP A 81 -1.70 -3.14 -14.83
C ASP A 81 -1.22 -2.38 -13.58
N GLY A 82 -0.06 -1.71 -13.64
CA GLY A 82 0.50 -0.91 -12.56
C GLY A 82 0.90 -1.70 -11.31
N GLN A 83 0.99 -3.03 -11.39
CA GLN A 83 1.36 -3.89 -10.25
C GLN A 83 2.88 -4.01 -10.06
N ILE A 84 3.65 -3.79 -11.12
CA ILE A 84 5.11 -3.77 -11.13
C ILE A 84 5.60 -2.53 -11.86
N THR A 85 6.83 -2.13 -11.59
CA THR A 85 7.50 -0.97 -12.20
C THR A 85 8.42 -1.37 -13.35
N VAL A 86 8.90 -0.38 -14.11
CA VAL A 86 9.94 -0.57 -15.13
C VAL A 86 11.22 -1.17 -14.51
N TYR A 87 11.54 -0.77 -13.27
CA TYR A 87 12.67 -1.31 -12.51
C TYR A 87 12.50 -2.79 -12.18
N ASP A 88 11.29 -3.18 -11.75
CA ASP A 88 10.97 -4.57 -11.44
C ASP A 88 11.10 -5.46 -12.68
N LYS A 89 10.67 -4.95 -13.84
CA LYS A 89 10.78 -5.67 -15.11
C LYS A 89 12.24 -5.79 -15.55
N ALA A 90 13.03 -4.73 -15.43
CA ALA A 90 14.48 -4.76 -15.68
C ALA A 90 15.21 -5.73 -14.73
N LEU A 91 14.78 -5.83 -13.46
CA LEU A 91 15.30 -6.79 -12.50
C LEU A 91 15.02 -8.23 -12.91
N LEU A 92 13.81 -8.53 -13.39
CA LEU A 92 13.47 -9.85 -13.91
C LEU A 92 14.31 -10.21 -15.13
N GLU A 93 14.45 -9.28 -16.08
CA GLU A 93 15.30 -9.49 -17.26
C GLU A 93 16.76 -9.76 -16.89
N LEU A 94 17.29 -9.05 -15.88
CA LEU A 94 18.62 -9.31 -15.36
C LEU A 94 18.70 -10.67 -14.68
N ALA A 95 17.72 -11.01 -13.83
CA ALA A 95 17.69 -12.28 -13.11
C ALA A 95 17.63 -13.49 -14.06
N ASP A 96 16.83 -13.41 -15.13
CA ASP A 96 16.65 -14.49 -16.12
C ASP A 96 17.88 -14.64 -17.05
N ARG A 97 18.65 -13.58 -17.27
CA ARG A 97 19.90 -13.60 -18.06
C ARG A 97 21.12 -14.10 -17.26
N GLY A 98 20.98 -14.29 -15.94
CA GLY A 98 22.10 -14.59 -15.04
C GLY A 98 22.53 -16.06 -15.05
N SER A 99 23.75 -16.35 -15.52
CA SER A 99 24.43 -17.65 -15.33
C SER A 99 25.36 -17.70 -14.11
N LYS A 100 25.50 -16.58 -13.39
CA LYS A 100 26.33 -16.45 -12.19
C LYS A 100 25.47 -16.63 -10.93
N THR A 101 26.03 -17.27 -9.91
CA THR A 101 25.38 -17.58 -8.62
C THR A 101 24.67 -16.39 -7.97
N TYR A 102 25.17 -15.17 -8.20
CA TYR A 102 24.55 -13.93 -7.75
C TYR A 102 24.70 -12.88 -8.86
N ASN A 103 23.59 -12.46 -9.50
CA ASN A 103 23.65 -11.41 -10.50
C ASN A 103 23.92 -10.05 -9.83
N MET A 104 25.19 -9.67 -9.73
CA MET A 104 25.61 -8.41 -9.12
C MET A 104 24.98 -7.18 -9.76
N GLY A 105 24.76 -7.20 -11.08
CA GLY A 105 24.08 -6.12 -11.79
C GLY A 105 22.63 -5.96 -11.33
N ALA A 106 21.92 -7.08 -11.11
CA ALA A 106 20.56 -7.07 -10.57
C ALA A 106 20.52 -6.52 -9.13
N ILE A 107 21.45 -6.97 -8.27
CA ILE A 107 21.53 -6.47 -6.89
C ILE A 107 21.85 -4.98 -6.88
N GLN A 108 22.74 -4.50 -7.76
CA GLN A 108 23.05 -3.09 -7.86
C GLN A 108 21.86 -2.26 -8.34
N LEU A 109 21.12 -2.73 -9.35
CA LEU A 109 19.90 -2.06 -9.80
C LEU A 109 18.87 -1.97 -8.67
N PHE A 110 18.70 -3.07 -7.93
CA PHE A 110 17.79 -3.14 -6.79
C PHE A 110 18.16 -2.11 -5.72
N LEU A 111 19.44 -2.00 -5.36
CA LEU A 111 19.88 -0.98 -4.42
C LEU A 111 19.65 0.44 -4.94
N ASP A 112 20.04 0.72 -6.18
CA ASP A 112 20.00 2.08 -6.73
C ASP A 112 18.59 2.61 -6.92
N GLU A 113 17.71 1.82 -7.53
CA GLU A 113 16.42 2.29 -8.03
C GLU A 113 15.24 1.78 -7.19
N VAL A 114 15.32 0.58 -6.59
CA VAL A 114 14.24 0.05 -5.73
C VAL A 114 14.41 0.50 -4.28
N MET A 115 15.63 0.43 -3.74
CA MET A 115 15.94 0.89 -2.38
C MET A 115 16.31 2.39 -2.34
N GLY A 116 16.49 3.04 -3.49
CA GLY A 116 16.78 4.47 -3.60
C GLY A 116 18.21 4.86 -3.19
N MET A 117 19.18 3.96 -3.34
CA MET A 117 20.54 4.08 -2.77
C MET A 117 21.60 4.54 -3.78
N LYS A 118 21.19 5.22 -4.83
CA LYS A 118 22.06 5.62 -5.93
C LYS A 118 23.32 6.41 -5.50
N GLY A 119 23.25 7.13 -4.37
CA GLY A 119 24.36 7.91 -3.79
C GLY A 119 24.55 7.73 -2.28
N ALA A 120 24.13 6.60 -1.71
CA ALA A 120 24.28 6.33 -0.28
C ALA A 120 25.65 5.73 0.07
N GLU A 121 26.12 5.95 1.30
CA GLU A 121 27.34 5.34 1.82
C GLU A 121 27.08 3.94 2.40
N ALA A 122 28.13 3.16 2.67
CA ALA A 122 27.99 1.78 3.16
C ALA A 122 27.30 1.67 4.52
N ALA A 123 27.52 2.62 5.41
CA ALA A 123 26.85 2.69 6.71
C ALA A 123 25.31 2.84 6.57
N ASP A 124 24.85 3.60 5.58
CA ASP A 124 23.42 3.78 5.31
C ASP A 124 22.77 2.47 4.84
N LEU A 125 23.51 1.66 4.07
CA LEU A 125 23.03 0.36 3.59
C LEU A 125 22.96 -0.67 4.71
N GLU A 126 23.94 -0.73 5.59
CA GLU A 126 23.89 -1.63 6.75
C GLU A 126 22.67 -1.33 7.62
N ALA A 127 22.47 -0.05 7.97
CA ALA A 127 21.31 0.38 8.74
C ALA A 127 19.99 0.05 8.04
N LEU A 128 19.92 0.15 6.70
CA LEU A 128 18.72 -0.14 5.92
C LEU A 128 18.44 -1.64 5.83
N VAL A 129 19.46 -2.47 5.56
CA VAL A 129 19.34 -3.94 5.51
C VAL A 129 18.91 -4.47 6.87
N VAL A 130 19.52 -3.99 7.97
CA VAL A 130 19.11 -4.36 9.34
C VAL A 130 17.65 -4.01 9.60
N LYS A 131 17.21 -2.80 9.24
CA LYS A 131 15.80 -2.39 9.37
C LYS A 131 14.88 -3.28 8.56
N HIS A 132 15.25 -3.61 7.32
CA HIS A 132 14.37 -4.37 6.45
C HIS A 132 14.30 -5.85 6.84
N VAL A 133 15.41 -6.44 7.31
CA VAL A 133 15.42 -7.78 7.92
C VAL A 133 14.60 -7.80 9.21
N ALA A 134 14.68 -6.75 10.04
CA ALA A 134 13.84 -6.63 11.24
C ALA A 134 12.35 -6.56 10.88
N VAL A 135 11.98 -5.76 9.87
CA VAL A 135 10.59 -5.68 9.38
C VAL A 135 10.14 -7.01 8.79
N LYS A 136 10.96 -7.69 7.97
CA LYS A 136 10.68 -9.02 7.44
C LYS A 136 10.48 -10.02 8.57
N SER A 137 11.33 -10.00 9.58
CA SER A 137 11.20 -10.86 10.76
C SER A 137 9.91 -10.59 11.51
N LEU A 138 9.52 -9.32 11.69
CA LEU A 138 8.24 -8.95 12.28
C LEU A 138 7.06 -9.44 11.43
N LEU A 139 7.09 -9.25 10.11
CA LEU A 139 6.03 -9.68 9.19
C LEU A 139 5.92 -11.20 9.07
N VAL A 140 7.06 -11.90 9.07
CA VAL A 140 7.12 -13.37 9.11
C VAL A 140 6.65 -13.86 10.47
N ASN A 141 6.98 -13.18 11.57
CA ASN A 141 6.46 -13.53 12.89
C ASN A 141 4.95 -13.23 13.02
N VAL A 142 4.43 -12.20 12.36
CA VAL A 142 2.98 -11.95 12.25
C VAL A 142 2.31 -13.00 11.35
N SER A 143 2.98 -13.45 10.28
CA SER A 143 2.49 -14.52 9.41
C SER A 143 2.62 -15.90 10.06
N ARG A 144 3.63 -16.13 10.89
CA ARG A 144 3.86 -17.37 11.66
C ARG A 144 3.03 -17.42 12.93
N THR A 145 2.68 -16.30 13.54
CA THR A 145 1.60 -16.30 14.56
C THR A 145 0.25 -16.68 13.95
N ASN A 146 0.14 -16.72 12.61
CA ASN A 146 -1.00 -17.31 11.89
C ASN A 146 -0.79 -18.77 11.40
N VAL A 147 0.42 -19.35 11.48
CA VAL A 147 0.73 -20.70 10.92
C VAL A 147 1.47 -21.64 11.90
N GLU A 148 2.19 -21.12 12.87
CA GLU A 148 2.97 -21.82 13.88
C GLU A 148 2.69 -21.27 15.30
N GLU A 149 1.46 -21.46 15.80
CA GLU A 149 1.32 -22.00 17.17
C GLU A 149 1.40 -23.55 17.13
N ALA A 150 2.05 -24.06 16.08
CA ALA A 150 2.53 -25.42 15.90
C ALA A 150 4.07 -25.36 15.86
N THR A 151 4.69 -25.94 16.89
CA THR A 151 6.12 -26.32 16.99
C THR A 151 7.20 -25.24 17.27
N ALA A 152 7.31 -24.87 18.57
CA ALA A 152 8.53 -24.85 19.44
C ALA A 152 9.80 -24.04 19.01
N SER A 153 10.66 -23.41 19.84
CA SER A 153 10.82 -23.20 21.31
C SER A 153 12.05 -22.29 21.59
N ILE A 154 12.15 -21.78 22.82
CA ILE A 154 13.06 -20.79 23.47
C ILE A 154 14.54 -21.26 23.65
N PRO A 155 15.57 -20.36 23.75
CA PRO A 155 16.90 -20.73 24.27
C PRO A 155 17.08 -20.54 25.80
N ALA A 156 17.27 -21.67 26.50
CA ALA A 156 18.25 -22.06 27.55
C ALA A 156 18.59 -21.09 28.75
N ILE A 157 18.77 -21.46 30.05
CA ILE A 157 19.38 -22.57 30.86
C ILE A 157 18.98 -22.35 32.38
N PRO A 158 19.18 -23.21 33.44
CA PRO A 158 19.52 -24.66 33.59
C PRO A 158 18.54 -25.47 34.51
N GLU A 159 18.53 -26.81 34.40
CA GLU A 159 18.93 -27.78 35.47
C GLU A 159 18.66 -29.25 35.10
N LYS A 160 19.25 -30.15 35.88
CA LYS A 160 19.76 -31.50 35.55
C LYS A 160 18.75 -32.68 35.54
N LYS A 161 19.18 -33.72 34.79
CA LYS A 161 19.06 -35.21 34.96
C LYS A 161 17.91 -36.01 34.29
N ALA A 162 18.28 -36.61 33.14
CA ALA A 162 18.26 -38.04 32.75
C ALA A 162 16.93 -38.87 32.75
N THR A 163 16.48 -39.36 31.57
CA THR A 163 16.67 -40.74 31.03
C THR A 163 15.82 -41.00 29.76
N ASN A 164 16.23 -42.02 28.99
CA ASN A 164 15.89 -42.42 27.61
C ASN A 164 14.42 -42.81 27.27
N GLY A 165 14.05 -42.70 25.97
CA GLY A 165 13.35 -43.78 25.25
C GLY A 165 12.17 -43.45 24.29
N LYS A 166 12.44 -43.56 22.97
CA LYS A 166 11.60 -44.06 21.83
C LYS A 166 10.21 -43.46 21.47
N ALA A 167 10.17 -42.92 20.23
CA ALA A 167 9.24 -43.13 19.10
C ALA A 167 7.69 -43.15 19.24
N GLN A 168 7.07 -42.27 18.44
CA GLN A 168 5.78 -42.35 17.70
C GLN A 168 4.48 -42.75 18.43
N ALA A 169 3.48 -41.86 18.41
CA ALA A 169 2.18 -42.09 17.73
C ALA A 169 1.19 -40.93 17.94
N HIS A 170 0.44 -40.69 16.86
CA HIS A 170 -0.70 -39.80 16.67
C HIS A 170 -1.86 -40.10 17.63
N MET A 171 -2.47 -39.09 18.26
CA MET A 171 -3.88 -39.11 18.72
C MET A 171 -4.37 -37.67 19.01
N ASP A 172 -5.43 -37.28 18.30
CA ASP A 172 -6.23 -36.08 18.48
C ASP A 172 -6.68 -35.85 19.93
N LYS A 173 -6.37 -34.67 20.50
CA LYS A 173 -7.17 -34.04 21.56
C LYS A 173 -7.15 -32.52 21.40
N ASN A 174 -8.30 -31.95 21.07
CA ASN A 174 -8.56 -30.52 21.08
C ASN A 174 -8.22 -29.92 22.45
N ASP A 175 -7.19 -29.07 22.47
CA ASP A 175 -6.73 -28.37 23.67
C ASP A 175 -7.61 -27.12 23.93
N PRO A 176 -8.33 -27.01 25.07
CA PRO A 176 -9.17 -25.84 25.40
C PRO A 176 -8.39 -24.55 25.61
N THR A 177 -7.06 -24.64 25.70
CA THR A 177 -6.18 -23.56 26.19
C THR A 177 -5.92 -22.47 25.15
N ASN A 178 -5.94 -22.79 23.85
CA ASN A 178 -5.66 -21.81 22.78
C ASN A 178 -6.84 -20.85 22.57
N ASN A 179 -8.08 -21.36 22.62
CA ASN A 179 -9.29 -20.53 22.56
C ASN A 179 -9.35 -19.52 23.72
N ALA A 180 -8.91 -19.89 24.92
CA ALA A 180 -8.93 -18.99 26.07
C ALA A 180 -7.93 -17.82 25.93
N LYS A 181 -6.76 -18.06 25.33
CA LYS A 181 -5.77 -17.01 25.04
C LYS A 181 -6.26 -16.10 23.92
N GLU A 182 -6.79 -16.66 22.85
CA GLU A 182 -7.34 -15.88 21.74
C GLU A 182 -8.50 -15.00 22.20
N LEU A 183 -9.45 -15.55 22.96
CA LEU A 183 -10.56 -14.79 23.54
C LEU A 183 -10.09 -13.66 24.47
N LYS A 184 -8.97 -13.84 25.19
CA LYS A 184 -8.38 -12.76 25.99
C LYS A 184 -7.84 -11.65 25.10
N VAL A 185 -7.06 -11.99 24.07
CA VAL A 185 -6.52 -10.99 23.12
C VAL A 185 -7.65 -10.23 22.41
N ILE A 186 -8.74 -10.92 22.05
CA ILE A 186 -9.93 -10.32 21.44
C ILE A 186 -10.63 -9.37 22.42
N LYS A 187 -10.78 -9.77 23.69
CA LYS A 187 -11.38 -8.93 24.73
C LYS A 187 -10.51 -7.71 25.04
N ASP A 188 -9.19 -7.86 25.10
CA ASP A 188 -8.26 -6.76 25.39
C ASP A 188 -8.23 -5.73 24.26
N SER A 189 -8.21 -6.21 23.02
CA SER A 189 -8.29 -5.35 21.83
C SER A 189 -9.63 -4.63 21.74
N LEU A 190 -10.74 -5.32 21.97
CA LEU A 190 -12.07 -4.71 22.02
C LEU A 190 -12.18 -3.65 23.11
N SER A 191 -11.68 -3.95 24.32
CA SER A 191 -11.65 -3.02 25.45
C SER A 191 -10.88 -1.75 25.10
N ARG A 192 -9.75 -1.89 24.39
CA ARG A 192 -8.96 -0.75 23.91
C ARG A 192 -9.72 0.10 22.88
N ILE A 193 -10.37 -0.54 21.91
CA ILE A 193 -11.17 0.16 20.89
C ILE A 193 -12.32 0.94 21.55
N LEU A 194 -13.03 0.32 22.49
CA LEU A 194 -14.13 0.95 23.22
C LEU A 194 -13.66 2.08 24.16
N ALA A 195 -12.46 1.94 24.75
CA ALA A 195 -11.85 3.01 25.53
C ALA A 195 -11.54 4.24 24.66
N THR A 196 -10.96 4.03 23.47
CA THR A 196 -10.71 5.10 22.50
C THR A 196 -12.01 5.79 22.08
N PHE A 197 -13.08 5.02 21.80
CA PHE A 197 -14.39 5.58 21.50
C PHE A 197 -14.93 6.43 22.65
N SER A 198 -14.84 5.94 23.88
CA SER A 198 -15.34 6.65 25.06
C SER A 198 -14.58 7.97 25.29
N ASN A 199 -13.28 7.98 25.05
CA ASN A 199 -12.46 9.19 25.12
C ASN A 199 -12.81 10.17 24.00
N ALA A 200 -12.90 9.70 22.75
CA ALA A 200 -13.30 10.52 21.61
C ALA A 200 -14.68 11.16 21.81
N GLN A 201 -15.63 10.42 22.39
CA GLN A 201 -16.96 10.93 22.69
C GLN A 201 -16.92 12.01 23.77
N ARG A 202 -16.06 11.86 24.78
CA ARG A 202 -15.88 12.86 25.84
C ARG A 202 -15.25 14.13 25.28
N GLU A 203 -14.17 14.00 24.52
CA GLU A 203 -13.48 15.13 23.87
C GLU A 203 -14.42 15.91 22.95
N TYR A 204 -15.22 15.21 22.14
CA TYR A 204 -16.22 15.85 21.29
C TYR A 204 -17.23 16.68 22.09
N LYS A 205 -17.67 16.18 23.25
CA LYS A 205 -18.61 16.90 24.14
C LYS A 205 -17.95 18.09 24.84
N LEU A 206 -16.66 18.00 25.16
CA LEU A 206 -15.91 19.07 25.84
C LEU A 206 -15.64 20.28 24.93
N ILE A 207 -15.48 20.07 23.62
CA ILE A 207 -15.22 21.16 22.68
C ILE A 207 -16.49 21.99 22.47
N SER A 208 -16.40 23.29 22.69
CA SER A 208 -17.47 24.27 22.46
C SER A 208 -17.86 24.35 20.98
N ASP A 209 -19.15 24.56 20.69
CA ASP A 209 -19.64 24.72 19.31
C ASP A 209 -19.15 26.01 18.63
N SER A 210 -18.61 26.98 19.38
CA SER A 210 -17.96 28.18 18.84
C SER A 210 -16.63 27.89 18.14
N ASP A 211 -15.91 26.85 18.56
CA ASP A 211 -14.69 26.41 17.88
C ASP A 211 -15.05 25.39 16.78
N VAL A 212 -15.50 25.93 15.66
CA VAL A 212 -15.94 25.16 14.48
C VAL A 212 -14.83 24.23 13.99
N VAL A 213 -13.56 24.65 14.05
CA VAL A 213 -12.42 23.88 13.54
C VAL A 213 -12.13 22.70 14.44
N ALA A 214 -11.99 22.92 15.75
CA ALA A 214 -11.78 21.83 16.70
C ALA A 214 -12.98 20.89 16.75
N LYS A 215 -14.20 21.42 16.73
CA LYS A 215 -15.43 20.62 16.72
C LYS A 215 -15.54 19.75 15.47
N SER A 216 -15.14 20.27 14.32
CA SER A 216 -15.09 19.52 13.05
C SER A 216 -14.07 18.37 13.11
N ARG A 217 -12.88 18.62 13.66
CA ARG A 217 -11.85 17.58 13.85
C ARG A 217 -12.33 16.49 14.81
N ALA A 218 -12.89 16.87 15.95
CA ALA A 218 -13.42 15.93 16.92
C ALA A 218 -14.62 15.14 16.38
N ALA A 219 -15.52 15.76 15.60
CA ALA A 219 -16.61 15.06 14.93
C ALA A 219 -16.10 13.99 13.96
N LYS A 220 -15.09 14.32 13.15
CA LYS A 220 -14.45 13.36 12.23
C LYS A 220 -13.80 12.20 12.98
N PHE A 221 -13.03 12.52 14.03
CA PHE A 221 -12.38 11.51 14.85
C PHE A 221 -13.37 10.57 15.55
N LEU A 222 -14.45 11.12 16.11
CA LEU A 222 -15.52 10.34 16.74
C LEU A 222 -16.23 9.44 15.72
N ARG A 223 -16.54 9.97 14.54
CA ARG A 223 -17.13 9.19 13.44
C ARG A 223 -16.22 8.01 13.07
N ASP A 224 -14.95 8.29 12.77
CA ASP A 224 -14.00 7.26 12.30
C ASP A 224 -13.73 6.21 13.39
N THR A 225 -13.68 6.63 14.66
CA THR A 225 -13.51 5.71 15.80
C THR A 225 -14.74 4.81 15.99
N ALA A 226 -15.95 5.37 15.88
CA ALA A 226 -17.19 4.60 15.98
C ALA A 226 -17.33 3.61 14.80
N GLU A 227 -17.01 4.04 13.58
CA GLU A 227 -16.98 3.21 12.38
C GLU A 227 -15.99 2.04 12.53
N ASN A 228 -14.78 2.31 13.00
CA ASN A 228 -13.77 1.28 13.25
C ASN A 228 -14.22 0.26 14.31
N ALA A 229 -14.89 0.73 15.38
CA ALA A 229 -15.42 -0.14 16.42
C ALA A 229 -16.54 -1.05 15.91
N LEU A 230 -17.46 -0.52 15.10
CA LEU A 230 -18.52 -1.29 14.47
C LEU A 230 -17.94 -2.32 13.49
N ASN A 231 -17.00 -1.91 12.63
CA ASN A 231 -16.34 -2.82 11.69
C ASN A 231 -15.63 -3.98 12.41
N TYR A 232 -14.98 -3.70 13.54
CA TYR A 232 -14.33 -4.73 14.36
C TYR A 232 -15.33 -5.75 14.92
N LEU A 233 -16.48 -5.28 15.42
CA LEU A 233 -17.55 -6.13 15.94
C LEU A 233 -18.21 -6.96 14.83
N HIS A 234 -18.53 -6.34 13.69
CA HIS A 234 -19.17 -7.01 12.55
C HIS A 234 -18.26 -8.05 11.91
N ALA A 235 -16.97 -7.75 11.71
CA ALA A 235 -16.01 -8.69 11.13
C ALA A 235 -15.88 -9.99 11.94
N ARG A 236 -16.08 -9.89 13.26
CA ARG A 236 -16.01 -11.03 14.19
C ARG A 236 -17.38 -11.60 14.57
N LYS A 237 -18.47 -11.08 13.99
CA LYS A 237 -19.86 -11.45 14.29
C LYS A 237 -20.16 -11.44 15.80
N MET A 238 -19.61 -10.46 16.51
CA MET A 238 -19.80 -10.31 17.96
C MET A 238 -21.00 -9.41 18.24
N GLU A 239 -21.96 -9.90 19.00
CA GLU A 239 -23.00 -9.06 19.59
C GLU A 239 -22.45 -8.41 20.87
N HIS A 240 -22.67 -7.10 21.00
CA HIS A 240 -22.23 -6.33 22.16
C HIS A 240 -23.22 -5.23 22.48
N ASP A 241 -23.49 -5.00 23.76
CA ASP A 241 -24.44 -3.99 24.28
C ASP A 241 -24.12 -2.54 23.86
N MET A 242 -22.92 -2.32 23.31
CA MET A 242 -22.43 -1.01 22.91
C MET A 242 -22.74 -0.71 21.44
N VAL A 243 -23.15 -1.71 20.65
CA VAL A 243 -23.47 -1.54 19.22
C VAL A 243 -24.49 -0.42 19.01
N PRO A 244 -25.64 -0.36 19.70
CA PRO A 244 -26.62 0.72 19.50
C PRO A 244 -26.04 2.11 19.83
N LYS A 245 -25.17 2.19 20.85
CA LYS A 245 -24.52 3.44 21.25
C LYS A 245 -23.48 3.88 20.22
N LEU A 246 -22.74 2.93 19.65
CA LEU A 246 -21.75 3.17 18.59
C LEU A 246 -22.44 3.65 17.31
N GLU A 247 -23.53 3.00 16.90
CA GLU A 247 -24.32 3.40 15.72
C GLU A 247 -24.91 4.80 15.87
N ALA A 248 -25.52 5.09 17.02
CA ALA A 248 -26.07 6.42 17.29
C ALA A 248 -24.98 7.51 17.27
N ALA A 249 -23.82 7.22 17.89
CA ALA A 249 -22.69 8.15 17.90
C ALA A 249 -22.08 8.32 16.51
N PHE A 250 -21.95 7.24 15.73
CA PHE A 250 -21.48 7.27 14.35
C PHE A 250 -22.37 8.16 13.48
N GLN A 251 -23.68 7.92 13.50
CA GLN A 251 -24.63 8.68 12.69
C GLN A 251 -24.64 10.17 13.05
N MET A 252 -24.66 10.48 14.36
CA MET A 252 -24.59 11.86 14.84
C MET A 252 -23.28 12.56 14.42
N ALA A 253 -22.15 11.89 14.64
CA ALA A 253 -20.83 12.46 14.32
C ALA A 253 -20.63 12.62 12.82
N LYS A 254 -21.15 11.70 12.01
CA LYS A 254 -21.18 11.76 10.54
C LYS A 254 -21.95 12.96 10.04
N GLU A 255 -23.17 13.16 10.51
CA GLU A 255 -23.97 14.32 10.13
C GLU A 255 -23.27 15.63 10.51
N LYS A 256 -22.77 15.72 11.75
CA LYS A 256 -22.03 16.90 12.22
C LYS A 256 -20.75 17.16 11.42
N ALA A 257 -19.98 16.13 11.10
CA ALA A 257 -18.77 16.27 10.29
C ALA A 257 -19.08 16.78 8.87
N ILE A 258 -20.18 16.31 8.26
CA ILE A 258 -20.64 16.76 6.95
C ILE A 258 -21.09 18.22 7.02
N THR A 259 -21.94 18.58 7.99
CA THR A 259 -22.41 19.95 8.18
C THR A 259 -21.26 20.92 8.39
N LEU A 260 -20.30 20.59 9.27
CA LEU A 260 -19.14 21.42 9.57
C LEU A 260 -18.11 21.46 8.42
N SER A 261 -18.20 20.54 7.46
CA SER A 261 -17.36 20.51 6.25
C SER A 261 -18.07 21.12 5.04
N GLY A 262 -19.16 21.87 5.24
CA GLY A 262 -19.91 22.53 4.16
C GLY A 262 -20.62 21.54 3.22
N GLY A 263 -21.01 20.37 3.73
CA GLY A 263 -21.70 19.33 2.94
C GLY A 263 -20.79 18.36 2.21
N ARG A 264 -19.46 18.51 2.32
CA ARG A 264 -18.51 17.56 1.70
C ARG A 264 -18.55 16.20 2.40
N LYS A 265 -18.95 15.17 1.66
CA LYS A 265 -18.93 13.76 2.08
C LYS A 265 -17.64 13.07 1.67
N ARG A 266 -17.27 11.99 2.35
CA ARG A 266 -16.22 11.07 1.86
C ARG A 266 -16.74 10.30 0.63
N PRO A 267 -15.88 9.88 -0.32
CA PRO A 267 -16.31 9.17 -1.53
C PRO A 267 -17.22 7.97 -1.28
N PHE A 268 -16.99 7.25 -0.19
CA PHE A 268 -17.77 6.07 0.20
C PHE A 268 -19.08 6.40 0.95
N GLU A 269 -19.27 7.64 1.43
CA GLU A 269 -20.51 8.12 2.07
C GLU A 269 -21.51 8.70 1.04
N ILE A 270 -21.12 8.79 -0.23
CA ILE A 270 -21.94 9.38 -1.31
C ILE A 270 -23.12 8.45 -1.65
N TYR A 271 -22.93 7.14 -1.56
CA TYR A 271 -23.87 6.13 -2.03
C TYR A 271 -24.98 5.77 -1.02
N GLU A 272 -24.85 6.17 0.25
CA GLU A 272 -25.78 5.72 1.29
C GLU A 272 -27.16 6.41 1.25
N VAL A 273 -27.33 7.53 0.54
CA VAL A 273 -28.61 8.28 0.53
C VAL A 273 -28.88 8.94 -0.84
N GLY A 274 -29.02 8.10 -1.88
CA GLY A 274 -29.32 8.54 -3.24
C GLY A 274 -30.76 8.35 -3.73
N CYS A 275 -31.66 7.67 -3.00
CA CYS A 275 -32.99 7.31 -3.53
C CYS A 275 -34.22 7.90 -2.80
N SER A 276 -34.08 8.71 -1.75
CA SER A 276 -35.27 9.16 -0.98
C SER A 276 -35.36 10.65 -0.68
N ARG A 277 -34.74 11.53 -1.47
CA ARG A 277 -35.10 12.96 -1.46
C ARG A 277 -35.89 13.31 -2.71
N ARG A 278 -37.21 13.42 -2.51
CA ARG A 278 -38.15 14.11 -3.40
C ARG A 278 -37.50 15.38 -3.94
N ARG A 279 -37.18 15.38 -5.24
CA ARG A 279 -36.96 16.61 -6.00
C ARG A 279 -38.26 17.41 -5.97
N PRO A 280 -38.25 18.71 -5.64
CA PRO A 280 -39.32 19.59 -6.05
C PRO A 280 -39.25 19.71 -7.57
N SER A 281 -40.32 19.32 -8.23
CA SER A 281 -40.58 19.52 -9.63
C SER A 281 -40.65 21.04 -9.91
N SER A 282 -39.70 21.58 -10.64
CA SER A 282 -39.93 22.81 -11.41
C SER A 282 -39.30 22.63 -12.78
N SER A 283 -40.18 22.41 -13.74
CA SER A 283 -39.92 22.30 -15.15
C SER A 283 -39.41 23.62 -15.74
N SER A 284 -38.58 23.47 -16.78
CA SER A 284 -38.42 24.34 -17.95
C SER A 284 -37.88 25.76 -17.74
N SER A 285 -36.62 25.96 -18.16
CA SER A 285 -36.32 26.88 -19.26
C SER A 285 -34.95 26.57 -19.88
N SER A 286 -35.01 26.21 -21.15
CA SER A 286 -33.92 26.15 -22.12
C SER A 286 -33.29 27.53 -22.36
N SER A 287 -31.95 27.61 -22.43
CA SER A 287 -31.28 28.50 -23.39
C SER A 287 -29.87 28.04 -23.68
N GLN A 288 -29.67 27.57 -24.90
CA GLN A 288 -28.41 27.44 -25.61
C GLN A 288 -27.67 28.78 -25.62
N TYR A 289 -26.39 28.81 -25.27
CA TYR A 289 -25.30 29.62 -25.86
C TYR A 289 -23.99 29.08 -25.24
N ALA A 290 -22.84 28.95 -25.88
CA ALA A 290 -22.43 28.82 -27.27
C ALA A 290 -20.99 28.29 -27.17
N ARG A 291 -20.62 27.33 -28.01
CA ARG A 291 -19.20 27.07 -28.32
C ARG A 291 -18.61 28.34 -28.93
N ARG A 292 -17.52 28.86 -28.37
CA ARG A 292 -16.53 29.63 -29.14
C ARG A 292 -15.13 29.12 -28.84
N SER A 293 -14.66 28.31 -29.78
CA SER A 293 -13.25 28.10 -30.07
C SER A 293 -12.79 29.24 -30.98
N SER A 294 -11.86 30.07 -30.49
CA SER A 294 -10.95 30.85 -31.33
C SER A 294 -9.63 31.02 -30.58
N GLN A 295 -8.56 30.57 -31.22
CA GLN A 295 -7.17 30.60 -30.76
C GLN A 295 -6.66 32.03 -30.51
N SER A 296 -5.75 32.17 -29.55
CA SER A 296 -4.62 33.09 -29.68
C SER A 296 -3.40 32.53 -28.97
N HIS A 297 -2.33 32.35 -29.75
CA HIS A 297 -0.98 32.11 -29.29
C HIS A 297 -0.53 33.17 -28.29
N SER A 298 -0.02 32.74 -27.13
CA SER A 298 1.10 33.44 -26.48
C SER A 298 1.94 32.46 -25.66
N TYR A 299 3.24 32.67 -25.74
CA TYR A 299 4.33 31.79 -25.33
C TYR A 299 4.32 31.48 -23.82
N ARG A 300 4.42 30.19 -23.47
CA ARG A 300 4.77 29.76 -22.11
C ARG A 300 6.24 30.10 -21.86
N VAL A 301 6.47 31.20 -21.15
CA VAL A 301 7.76 31.53 -20.54
C VAL A 301 7.98 30.61 -19.35
N SER A 302 9.03 29.80 -19.43
CA SER A 302 9.65 29.06 -18.34
C SER A 302 10.00 30.00 -17.18
N ARG A 303 9.52 29.71 -15.96
CA ARG A 303 10.05 30.33 -14.73
C ARG A 303 10.84 29.29 -13.94
N PRO A 304 12.16 29.48 -13.77
CA PRO A 304 12.97 28.73 -12.81
C PRO A 304 12.58 29.12 -11.38
N ARG A 305 12.36 28.15 -10.50
CA ARG A 305 12.29 28.41 -9.05
C ARG A 305 13.72 28.59 -8.55
N GLY A 306 14.09 29.84 -8.31
CA GLY A 306 15.31 30.21 -7.62
C GLY A 306 15.23 29.88 -6.14
N ASP A 307 16.37 29.41 -5.64
CA ASP A 307 16.77 29.35 -4.24
C ASP A 307 16.49 30.66 -3.49
N CYS A 308 15.98 30.53 -2.27
CA CYS A 308 16.07 31.55 -1.23
C CYS A 308 16.35 30.85 0.10
N TYR A 309 17.64 30.57 0.34
CA TYR A 309 18.18 30.29 1.68
C TYR A 309 18.18 31.62 2.46
N ARG A 310 17.62 31.64 3.68
CA ARG A 310 17.73 32.78 4.61
C ARG A 310 18.23 32.24 5.95
N PRO A 311 19.46 32.58 6.37
CA PRO A 311 19.98 32.17 7.67
C PRO A 311 19.48 33.11 8.79
N TYR A 312 19.35 32.54 9.98
CA TYR A 312 19.51 33.24 11.26
C TYR A 312 20.88 32.89 11.82
#